data_AF-A0A5N5QWU7-F1
#
_entry.id   AF-A0A5N5QWU7-F1
#
_cell.length_a   1.000
_cell.length_b   1.000
_cell.length_c   1.000
_cell.angle_alpha   90.00
_cell.angle_beta   90.00
_cell.angle_gamma   90.00
#
_symmetry.space_group_name_H-M   'P 1'
#
loop_
_entity.id
_entity.type
_entity.pdbx_description
1 polymer ?
#
loop_
_entity_poly.entity_id
_entity_poly.type
_entity_poly.pdbx_seq_one_letter_code
_entity_poly.pdbx_strand_id
1 'polypeptide(L)'
;MADCAPDPEPNFCTDIVTNPDISGIGVRAAIYAQTFLSMLVASLLPYNEQAFRDTSRNCYVVSTSLMIASLIEWKTNGLSLFDGLVVTMLTTIMTAFVTVNGPYIRTLGLSLNISSFLFTVFWCYWGLQIWNDPVNFGVPSDQTGCDASQKTIFVVFGRNVSVQNSGLRGFALFIFAIGSIAALSSLWQCFTWLLRYIIGGPRAAKDNAAMRYAKQLRQRRNRSSSRGEHMTRYGGMVGMIYMIVTTEQIVSRNLKQITDPDARGELNDWSYSQTIALIMLGQQIMDSWEYFKDEYEYRKRQRAAEHGDPMPA
;
A
#
# COMPACT_ATOMS: atom_id res chain seq x y z
N MET A 1 42.42 16.61 12.19
CA MET A 1 41.32 15.66 11.93
C MET A 1 41.03 15.03 13.27
N ALA A 2 39.88 15.31 13.87
CA ALA A 2 39.49 14.65 15.11
C ALA A 2 39.13 13.19 14.75
N ASP A 3 39.73 12.23 15.43
CA ASP A 3 39.36 10.83 15.33
C ASP A 3 37.94 10.68 15.90
N CYS A 4 36.93 10.61 15.03
CA CYS A 4 35.62 10.14 15.43
C CYS A 4 35.75 8.65 15.70
N ALA A 5 35.54 8.24 16.95
CA ALA A 5 35.38 6.83 17.27
C ALA A 5 34.21 6.28 16.42
N PRO A 6 34.34 5.08 15.84
CA PRO A 6 33.24 4.45 15.12
C PRO A 6 32.06 4.26 16.09
N ASP A 7 30.87 4.66 15.66
CA ASP A 7 29.65 4.42 16.42
C ASP A 7 29.49 2.91 16.65
N PRO A 8 29.02 2.50 17.84
CA PRO A 8 28.81 1.09 18.15
C PRO A 8 27.86 0.46 17.13
N GLU A 9 28.21 -0.73 16.62
CA GLU A 9 27.34 -1.44 15.69
C GLU A 9 25.97 -1.76 16.33
N PRO A 10 24.86 -1.56 15.60
CA PRO A 10 23.53 -1.79 16.12
C PRO A 10 23.31 -3.24 16.52
N ASN A 11 22.85 -3.47 17.76
CA ASN A 11 22.62 -4.81 18.30
C ASN A 11 21.16 -5.27 18.09
N PHE A 12 20.90 -5.88 16.94
CA PHE A 12 19.59 -6.43 16.58
C PHE A 12 19.12 -7.60 17.47
N CYS A 13 19.97 -8.15 18.32
CA CYS A 13 19.64 -9.30 19.18
C CYS A 13 18.93 -8.88 20.47
N THR A 14 19.35 -7.75 21.06
CA THR A 14 18.87 -7.31 22.39
C THR A 14 18.00 -6.06 22.34
N ASP A 15 18.20 -5.22 21.33
CA ASP A 15 17.52 -3.95 21.16
C ASP A 15 16.66 -3.91 19.88
N ILE A 16 15.56 -3.16 19.97
CA ILE A 16 14.71 -2.88 18.81
C ILE A 16 15.37 -1.71 18.06
N VAL A 17 16.16 -2.05 17.05
CA VAL A 17 16.78 -1.07 16.13
C VAL A 17 15.73 -0.63 15.11
N THR A 18 15.64 0.67 14.85
CA THR A 18 14.64 1.24 13.94
C THR A 18 15.31 1.93 12.78
N ASN A 19 14.84 1.68 11.56
CA ASN A 19 15.32 2.38 10.38
C ASN A 19 14.33 3.51 9.97
N PRO A 20 14.64 4.80 10.21
CA PRO A 20 13.74 5.90 9.91
C PRO A 20 13.45 6.08 8.41
N ASP A 21 14.30 5.56 7.51
CA ASP A 21 14.04 5.57 6.06
C ASP A 21 12.99 4.53 5.64
N ILE A 22 12.70 3.55 6.49
CA ILE A 22 11.73 2.48 6.23
C ILE A 22 10.44 2.71 7.03
N SER A 23 10.56 2.97 8.32
CA SER A 23 9.43 3.04 9.25
C SER A 23 9.18 4.44 9.80
N GLY A 24 9.98 5.45 9.43
CA GLY A 24 9.88 6.81 9.96
C GLY A 24 8.60 7.55 9.57
N ILE A 25 8.31 8.61 10.31
CA ILE A 25 7.03 9.33 10.24
C ILE A 25 6.70 9.85 8.85
N GLY A 26 7.69 10.36 8.10
CA GLY A 26 7.47 10.87 6.75
C GLY A 26 7.04 9.79 5.76
N VAL A 27 7.62 8.58 5.83
CA VAL A 27 7.22 7.44 4.99
C VAL A 27 5.79 7.02 5.29
N ARG A 28 5.46 6.88 6.59
CA ARG A 28 4.11 6.50 7.03
C ARG A 28 3.08 7.53 6.60
N ALA A 29 3.32 8.80 6.89
CA ALA A 29 2.43 9.91 6.54
C ALA A 29 2.21 10.01 5.02
N ALA A 30 3.28 9.87 4.22
CA ALA A 30 3.18 9.86 2.76
C ALA A 30 2.29 8.72 2.27
N ILE A 31 2.51 7.48 2.73
CA ILE A 31 1.72 6.32 2.30
C ILE A 31 0.25 6.44 2.75
N TYR A 32 0.00 6.95 3.95
CA TYR A 32 -1.36 7.21 4.43
C TYR A 32 -2.08 8.22 3.53
N ALA A 33 -1.47 9.37 3.30
CA ALA A 33 -2.05 10.42 2.48
C ALA A 33 -2.24 9.97 1.03
N GLN A 34 -1.25 9.31 0.43
CA GLN A 34 -1.32 8.79 -0.92
C GLN A 34 -2.45 7.77 -1.06
N THR A 35 -2.52 6.76 -0.17
CA THR A 35 -3.55 5.72 -0.30
C THR A 35 -4.95 6.27 -0.01
N PHE A 36 -5.08 7.20 0.94
CA PHE A 36 -6.34 7.87 1.22
C PHE A 36 -6.82 8.70 0.02
N LEU A 37 -5.93 9.49 -0.57
CA LEU A 37 -6.23 10.26 -1.78
C LEU A 37 -6.62 9.35 -2.95
N SER A 38 -5.92 8.23 -3.12
CA SER A 38 -6.27 7.21 -4.12
C SER A 38 -7.67 6.65 -3.94
N MET A 39 -8.03 6.31 -2.70
CA MET A 39 -9.36 5.83 -2.37
C MET A 39 -10.42 6.91 -2.60
N LEU A 40 -10.09 8.16 -2.30
CA LEU A 40 -10.98 9.31 -2.51
C LEU A 40 -11.25 9.54 -4.01
N VAL A 41 -10.20 9.58 -4.83
CA VAL A 41 -10.29 9.69 -6.30
C VAL A 41 -11.10 8.54 -6.86
N ALA A 42 -10.82 7.29 -6.46
CA ALA A 42 -11.57 6.11 -6.90
C ALA A 42 -13.07 6.18 -6.53
N SER A 43 -13.39 6.74 -5.36
CA SER A 43 -14.76 6.82 -4.86
C SER A 43 -15.56 7.96 -5.50
N LEU A 44 -14.92 9.12 -5.68
CA LEU A 44 -15.57 10.35 -6.17
C LEU A 44 -15.55 10.50 -7.69
N LEU A 45 -14.50 9.97 -8.35
CA LEU A 45 -14.27 10.06 -9.79
C LEU A 45 -14.25 8.67 -10.46
N PRO A 46 -15.27 7.81 -10.26
CA PRO A 46 -15.24 6.42 -10.75
C PRO A 46 -15.21 6.31 -12.29
N TYR A 47 -15.55 7.39 -13.00
CA TYR A 47 -15.60 7.44 -14.47
C TYR A 47 -14.32 7.99 -15.10
N ASN A 48 -13.37 8.53 -14.32
CA ASN A 48 -12.13 9.08 -14.86
C ASN A 48 -11.04 7.99 -14.87
N GLU A 49 -10.92 7.31 -16.02
CA GLU A 49 -9.93 6.23 -16.24
C GLU A 49 -8.49 6.68 -16.03
N GLN A 50 -8.18 7.87 -16.50
CA GLN A 50 -6.85 8.44 -16.38
C GLN A 50 -6.49 8.71 -14.92
N ALA A 51 -7.38 9.38 -14.19
CA ALA A 51 -7.16 9.69 -12.78
C ALA A 51 -6.88 8.45 -11.94
N PHE A 52 -7.73 7.42 -12.11
CA PHE A 52 -7.56 6.19 -11.36
C PHE A 52 -6.29 5.44 -11.78
N ARG A 53 -5.99 5.38 -13.08
CA ARG A 53 -4.80 4.69 -13.60
C ARG A 53 -3.52 5.30 -13.03
N ASP A 54 -3.41 6.61 -13.12
CA ASP A 54 -2.18 7.33 -12.76
C ASP A 54 -1.98 7.26 -11.24
N THR A 55 -3.07 7.41 -10.48
CA THR A 55 -3.09 7.28 -9.02
C THR A 55 -2.74 5.85 -8.55
N SER A 56 -3.32 4.82 -9.17
CA SER A 56 -3.01 3.43 -8.83
C SER A 56 -1.56 3.07 -9.15
N ARG A 57 -1.06 3.56 -10.29
CA ARG A 57 0.34 3.34 -10.70
C ARG A 57 1.29 3.94 -9.68
N ASN A 58 1.03 5.17 -9.20
CA ASN A 58 1.86 5.80 -8.19
C ASN A 58 1.91 4.97 -6.91
N CYS A 59 0.76 4.54 -6.39
CA CYS A 59 0.71 3.74 -5.18
C CYS A 59 1.41 2.38 -5.33
N TYR A 60 1.30 1.72 -6.49
CA TYR A 60 2.01 0.47 -6.75
C TYR A 60 3.53 0.67 -6.78
N VAL A 61 4.00 1.75 -7.39
CA VAL A 61 5.42 2.08 -7.44
C VAL A 61 5.93 2.31 -6.03
N VAL A 62 5.30 3.22 -5.27
CA VAL A 62 5.74 3.54 -3.90
C VAL A 62 5.72 2.31 -2.99
N SER A 63 4.64 1.53 -3.02
CA SER A 63 4.52 0.35 -2.14
C SER A 63 5.48 -0.77 -2.53
N THR A 64 5.70 -1.00 -3.83
CA THR A 64 6.69 -1.97 -4.31
C THR A 64 8.11 -1.51 -3.97
N SER A 65 8.41 -0.22 -4.15
CA SER A 65 9.71 0.36 -3.78
C SER A 65 10.00 0.21 -2.29
N LEU A 66 9.02 0.46 -1.42
CA LEU A 66 9.18 0.23 0.03
C LEU A 66 9.50 -1.24 0.34
N MET A 67 8.78 -2.19 -0.27
CA MET A 67 9.05 -3.62 -0.05
C MET A 67 10.45 -4.02 -0.55
N ILE A 68 10.87 -3.53 -1.73
CA ILE A 68 12.20 -3.81 -2.26
C ILE A 68 13.29 -3.20 -1.37
N ALA A 69 13.13 -1.95 -0.93
CA ALA A 69 14.06 -1.31 0.00
C ALA A 69 14.16 -2.09 1.30
N SER A 70 13.02 -2.51 1.87
CA SER A 70 12.98 -3.30 3.10
C SER A 70 13.61 -4.69 2.92
N LEU A 71 13.46 -5.31 1.74
CA LEU A 71 14.10 -6.58 1.41
C LEU A 71 15.61 -6.45 1.27
N ILE A 72 16.08 -5.38 0.62
CA ILE A 72 17.52 -5.09 0.51
C ILE A 72 18.07 -4.88 1.90
N GLU A 73 17.47 -3.99 2.69
CA GLU A 73 17.91 -3.66 4.05
C GLU A 73 17.97 -4.91 4.94
N TRP A 74 16.92 -5.73 4.91
CA TRP A 74 16.90 -7.01 5.63
C TRP A 74 18.05 -7.95 5.23
N LYS A 75 18.48 -7.94 3.97
CA LYS A 75 19.54 -8.82 3.47
C LYS A 75 20.94 -8.24 3.61
N THR A 76 21.10 -6.92 3.65
CA THR A 76 22.42 -6.27 3.67
C THR A 76 22.82 -5.79 5.06
N ASN A 77 21.91 -5.11 5.75
CA ASN A 77 22.20 -4.40 7.01
C ASN A 77 21.46 -4.99 8.22
N GLY A 78 20.54 -5.94 7.96
CA GLY A 78 19.59 -6.39 8.97
C GLY A 78 18.39 -5.46 9.02
N LEU A 79 17.24 -6.00 9.44
CA LEU A 79 16.02 -5.23 9.62
C LEU A 79 15.28 -5.79 10.83
N SER A 80 14.89 -4.93 11.76
CA SER A 80 14.15 -5.38 12.94
C SER A 80 12.77 -5.92 12.56
N LEU A 81 12.25 -6.84 13.37
CA LEU A 81 10.87 -7.30 13.24
C LEU A 81 9.87 -6.14 13.32
N PHE A 82 10.17 -5.13 14.14
CA PHE A 82 9.35 -3.93 14.27
C PHE A 82 9.17 -3.22 12.91
N ASP A 83 10.27 -2.87 12.24
CA ASP A 83 10.23 -2.22 10.93
C ASP A 83 9.52 -3.13 9.91
N GLY A 84 9.79 -4.44 9.99
CA GLY A 84 9.15 -5.43 9.15
C GLY A 84 7.63 -5.45 9.26
N LEU A 85 7.11 -5.38 10.49
CA LEU A 85 5.67 -5.31 10.77
C LEU A 85 5.07 -3.97 10.31
N VAL A 86 5.77 -2.85 10.48
CA VAL A 86 5.31 -1.55 9.97
C VAL A 86 5.16 -1.61 8.45
N VAL A 87 6.17 -2.12 7.73
CA VAL A 87 6.12 -2.32 6.27
C VAL A 87 4.97 -3.24 5.87
N THR A 88 4.76 -4.34 6.59
CA THR A 88 3.62 -5.24 6.36
C THR A 88 2.30 -4.49 6.48
N MET A 89 2.12 -3.64 7.49
CA MET A 89 0.88 -2.90 7.67
C MET A 89 0.69 -1.81 6.60
N LEU A 90 1.74 -1.05 6.28
CA LEU A 90 1.71 -0.01 5.23
C LEU A 90 1.36 -0.60 3.86
N THR A 91 1.97 -1.73 3.50
CA THR A 91 1.69 -2.40 2.23
C THR A 91 0.31 -3.07 2.23
N THR A 92 -0.17 -3.55 3.38
CA THR A 92 -1.54 -4.10 3.50
C THR A 92 -2.62 -3.02 3.33
N ILE A 93 -2.36 -1.77 3.73
CA ILE A 93 -3.24 -0.62 3.43
C ILE A 93 -3.43 -0.48 1.91
N MET A 94 -2.35 -0.57 1.14
CA MET A 94 -2.41 -0.57 -0.32
C MET A 94 -3.16 -1.80 -0.86
N THR A 95 -2.93 -2.99 -0.31
CA THR A 95 -3.67 -4.21 -0.69
C THR A 95 -5.18 -4.07 -0.48
N ALA A 96 -5.62 -3.39 0.58
CA ALA A 96 -7.03 -3.10 0.80
C ALA A 96 -7.60 -2.20 -0.32
N PHE A 97 -6.89 -1.15 -0.72
CA PHE A 97 -7.26 -0.30 -1.86
C PHE A 97 -7.39 -1.12 -3.15
N VAL A 98 -6.41 -1.96 -3.45
CA VAL A 98 -6.39 -2.81 -4.66
C VAL A 98 -7.53 -3.82 -4.64
N THR A 99 -7.83 -4.41 -3.48
CA THR A 99 -8.88 -5.42 -3.35
C THR A 99 -10.26 -4.81 -3.61
N VAL A 100 -10.53 -3.65 -3.03
CA VAL A 100 -11.81 -2.93 -3.21
C VAL A 100 -11.99 -2.50 -4.67
N ASN A 101 -10.92 -2.05 -5.32
CA ASN A 101 -10.97 -1.54 -6.69
C ASN A 101 -10.54 -2.57 -7.76
N GLY A 102 -10.37 -3.83 -7.38
CA GLY A 102 -9.82 -4.89 -8.23
C GLY A 102 -10.52 -5.04 -9.58
N PRO A 103 -11.87 -5.08 -9.65
CA PRO A 103 -12.58 -5.18 -10.93
C PRO A 103 -12.24 -4.06 -11.91
N TYR A 104 -11.96 -2.86 -11.39
CA TYR A 104 -11.60 -1.69 -12.19
C TYR A 104 -10.14 -1.77 -12.65
N ILE A 105 -9.21 -2.05 -11.72
CA ILE A 105 -7.76 -2.16 -12.00
C ILE A 105 -7.48 -3.10 -13.17
N ARG A 106 -8.21 -4.22 -13.24
CA ARG A 106 -8.06 -5.25 -14.30
C ARG A 106 -8.30 -4.74 -15.72
N THR A 107 -8.99 -3.62 -15.87
CA THR A 107 -9.36 -3.04 -17.17
C THR A 107 -8.36 -2.02 -17.70
N LEU A 108 -7.45 -1.53 -16.87
CA LEU A 108 -6.58 -0.37 -17.17
C LEU A 108 -5.32 -0.69 -17.98
N GLY A 109 -5.24 -1.90 -18.53
CA GLY A 109 -4.19 -2.32 -19.44
C GLY A 109 -3.04 -3.11 -18.81
N LEU A 110 -2.10 -3.50 -19.68
CA LEU A 110 -1.03 -4.44 -19.33
C LEU A 110 -0.07 -3.91 -18.25
N SER A 111 0.33 -2.64 -18.33
CA SER A 111 1.30 -2.06 -17.39
C SER A 111 0.81 -2.13 -15.94
N LEU A 112 -0.45 -1.78 -15.67
CA LEU A 112 -1.00 -1.86 -14.32
C LEU A 112 -1.21 -3.29 -13.84
N ASN A 113 -1.56 -4.22 -14.72
CA ASN A 113 -1.65 -5.62 -14.36
C ASN A 113 -0.27 -6.19 -13.98
N ILE A 114 0.81 -5.80 -14.69
CA ILE A 114 2.18 -6.17 -14.33
C ILE A 114 2.55 -5.58 -12.96
N SER A 115 2.28 -4.28 -12.74
CA SER A 115 2.52 -3.64 -11.44
C SER A 115 1.75 -4.33 -10.31
N SER A 116 0.47 -4.65 -10.54
CA SER A 116 -0.37 -5.38 -9.58
C SER A 116 0.17 -6.77 -9.28
N PHE A 117 0.63 -7.50 -10.30
CA PHE A 117 1.23 -8.82 -10.14
C PHE A 117 2.51 -8.74 -9.31
N LEU A 118 3.46 -7.87 -9.69
CA LEU A 118 4.72 -7.69 -8.98
C LEU A 118 4.49 -7.29 -7.53
N PHE A 119 3.64 -6.28 -7.29
CA PHE A 119 3.27 -5.86 -5.95
C PHE A 119 2.71 -7.02 -5.12
N THR A 120 1.76 -7.79 -5.66
CA THR A 120 1.14 -8.89 -4.92
C THR A 120 2.15 -10.00 -4.61
N VAL A 121 3.06 -10.31 -5.54
CA VAL A 121 4.14 -11.30 -5.31
C VAL A 121 5.06 -10.84 -4.20
N PHE A 122 5.55 -9.59 -4.25
CA PHE A 122 6.42 -9.05 -3.20
C PHE A 122 5.70 -8.97 -1.86
N TRP A 123 4.42 -8.57 -1.83
CA TRP A 123 3.62 -8.50 -0.62
C TRP A 123 3.42 -9.88 0.03
N CYS A 124 3.10 -10.90 -0.76
CA CYS A 124 3.00 -12.27 -0.26
C CYS A 124 4.33 -12.80 0.23
N TYR A 125 5.40 -12.60 -0.55
CA TYR A 125 6.74 -13.02 -0.15
C TYR A 125 7.15 -12.36 1.17
N TRP A 126 7.02 -11.04 1.27
CA TRP A 126 7.34 -10.27 2.47
C TRP A 126 6.55 -10.76 3.69
N GLY A 127 5.23 -10.85 3.57
CA GLY A 127 4.38 -11.32 4.65
C GLY A 127 4.70 -12.75 5.09
N LEU A 128 4.96 -13.65 4.15
CA LEU A 128 5.39 -15.00 4.47
C LEU A 128 6.75 -15.03 5.18
N GLN A 129 7.72 -14.20 4.80
CA GLN A 129 9.01 -14.13 5.50
C GLN A 129 8.85 -13.65 6.95
N ILE A 130 8.10 -12.55 7.16
CA ILE A 130 7.87 -11.96 8.49
C ILE A 130 7.14 -12.95 9.42
N TRP A 131 6.10 -13.61 8.92
CA TRP A 131 5.23 -14.44 9.75
C TRP A 131 5.62 -15.92 9.79
N ASN A 132 6.53 -16.38 8.92
CA ASN A 132 7.01 -17.76 8.98
C ASN A 132 7.86 -17.99 10.23
N ASP A 133 8.72 -17.06 10.62
CA ASP A 133 9.47 -17.17 11.87
C ASP A 133 9.76 -15.79 12.47
N PRO A 134 8.75 -15.16 13.11
CA PRO A 134 8.92 -13.81 13.64
C PRO A 134 9.96 -13.73 14.76
N VAL A 135 10.23 -14.82 15.47
CA VAL A 135 11.19 -14.82 16.60
C VAL A 135 12.62 -14.62 16.10
N ASN A 136 12.96 -15.24 14.97
CA ASN A 136 14.30 -15.17 14.39
C ASN A 136 14.40 -14.15 13.25
N PHE A 137 13.33 -13.41 12.95
CA PHE A 137 13.36 -12.39 11.90
C PHE A 137 14.31 -11.25 12.29
N GLY A 138 15.28 -10.96 11.42
CA GLY A 138 16.25 -9.89 11.62
C GLY A 138 17.39 -10.22 12.58
N VAL A 139 17.37 -11.41 13.19
CA VAL A 139 18.41 -11.85 14.13
C VAL A 139 19.56 -12.54 13.37
N PRO A 140 20.82 -12.17 13.61
CA PRO A 140 21.98 -12.88 13.05
C PRO A 140 22.01 -14.35 13.45
N SER A 141 22.26 -15.26 12.50
CA SER A 141 22.19 -16.72 12.71
C SER A 141 23.19 -17.27 13.74
N ASP A 142 24.22 -16.49 14.08
CA ASP A 142 25.30 -16.84 15.00
C ASP A 142 24.99 -16.48 16.47
N GLN A 143 23.91 -15.73 16.72
CA GLN A 143 23.56 -15.26 18.06
C GLN A 143 22.41 -16.09 18.66
N THR A 144 22.57 -16.50 19.91
CA THR A 144 21.54 -17.24 20.67
C THR A 144 21.06 -16.41 21.85
N GLY A 145 19.80 -16.61 22.26
CA GLY A 145 19.22 -15.86 23.38
C GLY A 145 18.74 -14.45 23.04
N CYS A 146 18.51 -14.16 21.76
CA CYS A 146 18.00 -12.86 21.32
C CYS A 146 16.54 -12.64 21.73
N ASP A 147 16.27 -11.47 22.30
CA ASP A 147 14.97 -11.12 22.89
C ASP A 147 14.31 -9.89 22.24
N ALA A 148 15.00 -9.16 21.35
CA ALA A 148 14.47 -7.98 20.67
C ALA A 148 13.15 -8.27 19.92
N SER A 149 13.13 -9.33 19.12
CA SER A 149 11.94 -9.78 18.39
C SER A 149 10.83 -10.27 19.33
N GLN A 150 11.17 -10.75 20.53
CA GLN A 150 10.20 -11.22 21.53
C GLN A 150 9.54 -10.06 22.27
N LYS A 151 10.29 -8.98 22.49
CA LYS A 151 9.78 -7.73 23.07
C LYS A 151 8.79 -7.04 22.14
N THR A 152 8.98 -7.17 20.82
CA THR A 152 8.14 -6.52 19.81
C THR A 152 6.65 -6.84 20.00
N ILE A 153 5.82 -5.81 20.07
CA ILE A 153 4.37 -5.89 20.29
C ILE A 153 3.63 -5.69 18.98
N PHE A 154 2.68 -6.58 18.68
CA PHE A 154 1.65 -6.35 17.67
C PHE A 154 0.37 -5.83 18.32
N VAL A 155 -0.48 -5.15 17.54
CA VAL A 155 -1.73 -4.58 18.03
C VAL A 155 -2.92 -5.11 17.25
N VAL A 156 -3.92 -5.59 17.98
CA VAL A 156 -5.21 -6.03 17.39
C VAL A 156 -6.33 -5.40 18.20
N PHE A 157 -7.19 -4.61 17.55
CA PHE A 157 -8.28 -3.87 18.21
C PHE A 157 -7.84 -3.11 19.48
N GLY A 158 -6.68 -2.46 19.42
CA GLY A 158 -6.13 -1.72 20.56
C GLY A 158 -5.59 -2.59 21.70
N ARG A 159 -5.48 -3.91 21.56
CA ARG A 159 -4.87 -4.80 22.57
C ARG A 159 -3.46 -5.21 22.15
N ASN A 160 -2.54 -5.28 23.11
CA ASN A 160 -1.19 -5.80 22.89
C ASN A 160 -1.29 -7.30 22.67
N VAL A 161 -0.69 -7.77 21.58
CA VAL A 161 -0.59 -9.20 21.26
C VAL A 161 0.88 -9.47 20.96
N SER A 162 1.45 -10.49 21.60
CA SER A 162 2.81 -10.93 21.25
C SER A 162 2.82 -11.45 19.82
N VAL A 163 3.86 -11.11 19.04
CA VAL A 163 4.04 -11.62 17.67
C VAL A 163 4.21 -13.15 17.66
N GLN A 164 4.61 -13.74 18.79
CA GLN A 164 4.72 -15.19 18.97
C GLN A 164 3.37 -15.91 19.13
N ASN A 165 2.27 -15.16 19.26
CA ASN A 165 0.95 -15.77 19.38
C ASN A 165 0.64 -16.64 18.16
N SER A 166 0.44 -17.94 18.38
CA SER A 166 0.22 -18.93 17.31
C SER A 166 -1.04 -18.64 16.50
N GLY A 167 -2.09 -18.12 17.12
CA GLY A 167 -3.32 -17.72 16.45
C GLY A 167 -3.12 -16.53 15.50
N LEU A 168 -2.45 -15.48 15.96
CA LEU A 168 -2.10 -14.31 15.14
C LEU A 168 -1.22 -14.72 13.96
N ARG A 169 -0.18 -15.52 14.22
CA ARG A 169 0.72 -16.05 13.18
C ARG A 169 -0.02 -16.90 12.15
N GLY A 170 -0.85 -17.84 12.61
CA GLY A 170 -1.66 -18.68 11.72
C GLY A 170 -2.62 -17.86 10.86
N PHE A 171 -3.27 -16.86 11.44
CA PHE A 171 -4.14 -15.94 10.71
C PHE A 171 -3.36 -15.13 9.66
N ALA A 172 -2.22 -14.56 10.02
CA ALA A 172 -1.39 -13.80 9.08
C ALA A 172 -0.92 -14.67 7.91
N LEU A 173 -0.37 -15.85 8.18
CA LEU A 173 0.05 -16.81 7.15
C LEU A 173 -1.10 -17.22 6.24
N PHE A 174 -2.32 -17.41 6.78
CA PHE A 174 -3.51 -17.70 5.99
C PHE A 174 -3.87 -16.55 5.04
N ILE A 175 -3.83 -15.30 5.51
CA ILE A 175 -4.09 -14.11 4.68
C ILE A 175 -3.08 -14.00 3.53
N PHE A 176 -1.78 -14.19 3.80
CA PHE A 176 -0.75 -14.16 2.74
C PHE A 176 -0.86 -15.36 1.79
N ALA A 177 -1.30 -16.53 2.27
CA ALA A 177 -1.57 -17.68 1.41
C ALA A 177 -2.73 -17.42 0.44
N ILE A 178 -3.82 -16.78 0.89
CA ILE A 178 -4.89 -16.30 0.00
C ILE A 178 -4.33 -15.27 -0.98
N GLY A 179 -3.47 -14.38 -0.51
CA GLY A 179 -2.73 -13.44 -1.34
C GLY A 179 -2.02 -14.11 -2.51
N SER A 180 -1.37 -15.25 -2.29
CA SER A 180 -0.68 -16.01 -3.34
C SER A 180 -1.63 -16.48 -4.44
N ILE A 181 -2.88 -16.81 -4.11
CA ILE A 181 -3.92 -17.10 -5.12
C ILE A 181 -4.25 -15.84 -5.93
N ALA A 182 -4.33 -14.68 -5.29
CA ALA A 182 -4.53 -13.41 -5.98
C ALA A 182 -3.33 -13.03 -6.89
N ALA A 183 -2.10 -13.36 -6.49
CA ALA A 183 -0.91 -13.20 -7.32
C ALA A 183 -0.99 -14.08 -8.58
N LEU A 184 -1.36 -15.36 -8.44
CA LEU A 184 -1.58 -16.27 -9.58
C LEU A 184 -2.70 -15.78 -10.50
N SER A 185 -3.80 -15.26 -9.93
CA SER A 185 -4.87 -14.65 -10.71
C SER A 185 -4.40 -13.43 -11.51
N SER A 186 -3.54 -12.60 -10.92
CA SER A 186 -2.95 -11.42 -11.57
C SER A 186 -1.98 -11.83 -12.68
N LEU A 187 -1.17 -12.88 -12.46
CA LEU A 187 -0.30 -13.45 -13.49
C LEU A 187 -1.09 -13.95 -14.69
N TRP A 188 -2.17 -14.70 -14.43
CA TRP A 188 -3.07 -15.17 -15.48
C TRP A 188 -3.66 -14.00 -16.28
N GLN A 189 -4.04 -12.91 -15.60
CA GLN A 189 -4.54 -11.71 -16.27
C GLN A 189 -3.47 -11.04 -17.14
N CYS A 190 -2.24 -10.91 -16.67
CA CYS A 190 -1.10 -10.43 -17.47
C CYS A 190 -0.94 -11.28 -18.75
N PHE A 191 -0.97 -12.61 -18.61
CA PHE A 191 -0.86 -13.52 -19.74
C PHE A 191 -2.01 -13.34 -20.75
N THR A 192 -3.27 -13.26 -20.28
CA THR A 192 -4.41 -13.02 -21.17
C THR A 192 -4.36 -11.68 -21.87
N TRP A 193 -3.85 -10.63 -21.20
CA TRP A 193 -3.66 -9.31 -21.80
C TRP A 193 -2.55 -9.32 -22.84
N LEU A 194 -1.42 -9.97 -22.55
CA LEU A 194 -0.31 -10.14 -23.47
C LEU A 194 -0.75 -10.88 -24.73
N LEU A 195 -1.50 -11.98 -24.58
CA LEU A 195 -2.03 -12.75 -25.70
C LEU A 195 -2.97 -11.92 -26.58
N ARG A 196 -3.88 -11.15 -25.98
CA ARG A 196 -4.77 -10.24 -26.73
C ARG A 196 -4.00 -9.13 -27.43
N TYR A 197 -2.95 -8.61 -26.79
CA TYR A 197 -2.08 -7.59 -27.37
C TYR A 197 -1.36 -8.13 -28.60
N ILE A 198 -0.85 -9.36 -28.54
CA ILE A 198 -0.15 -10.01 -29.66
C ILE A 198 -1.13 -10.31 -30.81
N ILE A 199 -2.33 -10.84 -30.52
CA ILE A 199 -3.29 -11.28 -31.55
C ILE A 199 -4.05 -10.10 -32.18
N GLY A 200 -4.58 -9.19 -31.37
CA GLY A 200 -5.48 -8.12 -31.84
C GLY A 200 -4.81 -6.74 -31.95
N GLY A 201 -3.57 -6.61 -31.49
CA GLY A 201 -2.88 -5.33 -31.40
C GLY A 201 -3.33 -4.47 -30.20
N PRO A 202 -2.61 -3.37 -29.94
CA PRO A 202 -2.83 -2.51 -28.77
C PRO A 202 -4.20 -1.83 -28.75
N ARG A 203 -4.69 -1.38 -29.92
CA ARG A 203 -5.96 -0.64 -30.02
C ARG A 203 -7.16 -1.53 -29.72
N ALA A 204 -7.25 -2.69 -30.39
CA ALA A 204 -8.33 -3.63 -30.16
C ALA A 204 -8.36 -4.16 -28.71
N ALA A 205 -7.19 -4.36 -28.10
CA ALA A 205 -7.12 -4.77 -26.69
C ALA A 205 -7.70 -3.70 -25.74
N LYS A 206 -7.37 -2.41 -25.98
CA LYS A 206 -7.91 -1.28 -25.21
C LYS A 206 -9.42 -1.11 -25.43
N ASP A 207 -9.88 -1.13 -26.68
CA ASP A 207 -11.30 -0.93 -27.01
C ASP A 207 -12.18 -2.04 -26.40
N ASN A 208 -11.70 -3.29 -26.46
CA ASN A 208 -12.38 -4.42 -25.83
C ASN A 208 -12.45 -4.29 -24.30
N ALA A 209 -11.42 -3.74 -23.66
CA ALA A 209 -11.43 -3.52 -22.22
C ALA A 209 -12.38 -2.40 -21.82
N ALA A 210 -12.34 -1.26 -22.54
CA ALA A 210 -13.24 -0.14 -22.34
C ALA A 210 -14.71 -0.57 -22.53
N MET A 211 -15.01 -1.38 -23.55
CA MET A 211 -16.35 -1.91 -23.79
C MET A 211 -16.84 -2.85 -22.68
N ARG A 212 -15.97 -3.75 -22.20
CA ARG A 212 -16.31 -4.63 -21.06
C ARG A 212 -16.59 -3.82 -19.80
N TYR A 213 -15.78 -2.80 -19.56
CA TYR A 213 -15.95 -1.91 -18.43
C TYR A 213 -17.27 -1.13 -18.52
N ALA A 214 -17.57 -0.52 -19.67
CA ALA A 214 -18.83 0.17 -19.92
C ALA A 214 -20.04 -0.77 -19.73
N LYS A 215 -19.94 -2.03 -20.17
CA LYS A 215 -20.97 -3.05 -19.96
C LYS A 215 -21.15 -3.38 -18.47
N GLN A 216 -20.07 -3.55 -17.71
CA GLN A 216 -20.12 -3.82 -16.27
C GLN A 216 -20.70 -2.64 -15.50
N LEU A 217 -20.33 -1.40 -15.85
CA LEU A 217 -20.93 -0.20 -15.28
C LEU A 217 -22.43 -0.12 -15.54
N ARG A 218 -22.87 -0.38 -16.78
CA ARG A 218 -24.30 -0.43 -17.12
C ARG A 218 -25.03 -1.52 -16.34
N GLN A 219 -24.45 -2.71 -16.23
CA GLN A 219 -25.02 -3.79 -15.42
C GLN A 219 -25.09 -3.42 -13.94
N ARG A 220 -24.07 -2.75 -13.40
CA ARG A 220 -24.09 -2.23 -12.02
C ARG A 220 -25.17 -1.19 -11.85
N ARG A 221 -25.24 -0.17 -12.72
CA ARG A 221 -26.29 0.87 -12.70
C ARG A 221 -27.70 0.27 -12.74
N ASN A 222 -27.91 -0.76 -13.55
CA ASN A 222 -29.21 -1.43 -13.64
C ASN A 222 -29.53 -2.31 -12.42
N ARG A 223 -28.50 -2.85 -11.76
CA ARG A 223 -28.66 -3.60 -10.49
C ARG A 223 -28.67 -2.69 -9.27
N SER A 224 -28.19 -1.44 -9.37
CA SER A 224 -27.91 -0.55 -8.22
C SER A 224 -29.12 0.22 -7.69
N SER A 225 -30.35 -0.22 -7.98
CA SER A 225 -31.55 0.30 -7.30
C SER A 225 -31.59 -0.05 -5.80
N SER A 226 -30.61 -0.77 -5.25
CA SER A 226 -30.61 -1.24 -3.86
C SER A 226 -29.24 -1.03 -3.20
N ARG A 227 -29.18 -0.10 -2.23
CA ARG A 227 -28.34 0.07 -1.01
C ARG A 227 -26.88 -0.45 -0.93
N GLY A 228 -26.49 -1.51 -1.63
CA GLY A 228 -25.19 -2.17 -1.53
C GLY A 228 -24.02 -1.47 -2.23
N GLU A 229 -24.26 -0.56 -3.18
CA GLU A 229 -23.15 0.08 -3.92
C GLU A 229 -22.33 1.05 -3.05
N HIS A 230 -22.97 1.86 -2.21
CA HIS A 230 -22.29 2.78 -1.30
C HIS A 230 -21.43 2.06 -0.25
N MET A 231 -21.90 0.89 0.21
CA MET A 231 -21.19 0.12 1.23
C MET A 231 -19.85 -0.42 0.71
N THR A 232 -19.75 -0.76 -0.57
CA THR A 232 -18.49 -1.24 -1.17
C THR A 232 -17.46 -0.14 -1.42
N ARG A 233 -17.89 1.07 -1.79
CA ARG A 233 -16.96 2.20 -2.02
C ARG A 233 -16.34 2.70 -0.72
N TYR A 234 -17.15 2.82 0.33
CA TYR A 234 -16.68 3.35 1.62
C TYR A 234 -16.16 2.29 2.59
N GLY A 235 -16.49 1.01 2.38
CA GLY A 235 -15.97 -0.08 3.22
C GLY A 235 -14.44 -0.15 3.23
N GLY A 236 -13.79 0.16 2.10
CA GLY A 236 -12.34 0.27 2.01
C GLY A 236 -11.74 1.35 2.92
N MET A 237 -12.44 2.47 3.11
CA MET A 237 -11.97 3.55 3.98
C MET A 237 -11.97 3.15 5.46
N VAL A 238 -12.99 2.41 5.91
CA VAL A 238 -13.05 1.92 7.31
C VAL A 238 -11.87 0.97 7.59
N GLY A 239 -11.61 0.03 6.67
CA GLY A 239 -10.46 -0.86 6.76
C GLY A 239 -9.13 -0.10 6.76
N MET A 240 -8.99 0.91 5.90
CA MET A 240 -7.80 1.77 5.84
C MET A 240 -7.58 2.53 7.16
N ILE A 241 -8.61 3.18 7.71
CA ILE A 241 -8.52 3.89 8.99
C ILE A 241 -8.11 2.93 10.11
N TYR A 242 -8.72 1.75 10.16
CA TYR A 242 -8.33 0.72 11.13
C TYR A 242 -6.85 0.35 11.01
N MET A 243 -6.35 0.16 9.78
CA MET A 243 -4.96 -0.19 9.54
C MET A 243 -4.01 0.96 9.92
N ILE A 244 -4.32 2.21 9.58
CA ILE A 244 -3.54 3.40 9.98
C ILE A 244 -3.44 3.47 11.52
N VAL A 245 -4.59 3.39 12.20
CA VAL A 245 -4.63 3.42 13.67
C VAL A 245 -3.84 2.27 14.26
N THR A 246 -3.94 1.07 13.68
CA THR A 246 -3.21 -0.10 14.15
C THR A 246 -1.70 0.07 13.95
N THR A 247 -1.25 0.59 12.81
CA THR A 247 0.17 0.89 12.55
C THR A 247 0.71 1.90 13.56
N GLU A 248 0.01 3.01 13.80
CA GLU A 248 0.47 4.02 14.76
C GLU A 248 0.45 3.49 16.20
N GLN A 249 -0.48 2.58 16.54
CA GLN A 249 -0.46 1.90 17.83
C GLN A 249 0.72 0.92 17.95
N ILE A 250 1.09 0.20 16.89
CA ILE A 250 2.29 -0.65 16.85
C ILE A 250 3.51 0.25 17.10
N VAL A 251 3.66 1.35 16.37
CA VAL A 251 4.77 2.29 16.53
C VAL A 251 4.83 2.85 17.95
N SER A 252 3.74 3.43 18.45
CA SER A 252 3.68 4.06 19.77
C SER A 252 4.00 3.10 20.93
N ARG A 253 3.63 1.82 20.80
CA ARG A 253 3.86 0.82 21.87
C ARG A 253 5.28 0.28 21.86
N ASN A 254 5.84 0.04 20.67
CA ASN A 254 7.23 -0.44 20.55
C ASN A 254 8.23 0.69 20.85
N LEU A 255 7.93 1.95 20.50
CA LEU A 255 8.75 3.11 20.90
C LEU A 255 8.99 3.18 22.41
N LYS A 256 8.01 2.79 23.22
CA LYS A 256 8.13 2.76 24.69
C LYS A 256 9.07 1.67 25.20
N GLN A 257 9.35 0.65 24.38
CA GLN A 257 10.23 -0.48 24.72
C GLN A 257 11.68 -0.25 24.27
N ILE A 258 11.92 0.66 23.32
CA ILE A 258 13.26 1.05 22.90
C ILE A 258 13.94 1.74 24.07
N THR A 259 15.06 1.20 24.56
CA THR A 259 15.76 1.74 25.74
C THR A 259 16.48 3.05 25.41
N ASP A 260 17.02 3.14 24.19
CA ASP A 260 17.78 4.28 23.70
C ASP A 260 16.85 5.48 23.39
N PRO A 261 17.02 6.64 24.07
CA PRO A 261 16.24 7.84 23.79
C PRO A 261 16.53 8.44 22.41
N ASP A 262 17.76 8.30 21.88
CA ASP A 262 18.15 8.91 20.61
C ASP A 262 17.46 8.20 19.45
N ALA A 263 17.46 6.85 19.47
CA ALA A 263 16.71 6.02 18.52
C ALA A 263 15.19 6.31 18.49
N ARG A 264 14.59 6.76 19.61
CA ARG A 264 13.19 7.18 19.64
C ARG A 264 12.96 8.52 18.91
N GLY A 265 13.94 9.42 18.97
CA GLY A 265 13.93 10.71 18.28
C GLY A 265 13.97 10.52 16.76
N GLU A 266 14.85 9.64 16.29
CA GLU A 266 15.09 9.39 14.87
C GLU A 266 13.83 9.00 14.08
N LEU A 267 12.91 8.24 14.69
CA LEU A 267 11.65 7.86 14.03
C LEU A 267 10.69 9.03 13.77
N ASN A 268 10.82 10.10 14.54
CA ASN A 268 10.06 11.34 14.37
C ASN A 268 10.82 12.39 13.56
N ASP A 269 12.12 12.19 13.37
CA ASP A 269 12.96 13.08 12.59
C ASP A 269 12.81 12.83 11.09
N TRP A 270 12.95 13.92 10.34
CA TRP A 270 12.79 13.93 8.90
C TRP A 270 14.10 13.56 8.23
N SER A 271 14.12 12.40 7.57
CA SER A 271 15.23 12.03 6.72
C SER A 271 15.08 12.58 5.29
N TYR A 272 16.19 12.54 4.54
CA TYR A 272 16.19 12.93 3.13
C TYR A 272 15.23 12.07 2.30
N SER A 273 15.21 10.75 2.53
CA SER A 273 14.34 9.82 1.80
C SER A 273 12.86 10.11 2.08
N GLN A 274 12.51 10.47 3.32
CA GLN A 274 11.17 10.88 3.72
C GLN A 274 10.72 12.16 2.99
N THR A 275 11.64 13.11 2.77
CA THR A 275 11.35 14.33 2.02
C THR A 275 11.02 14.02 0.56
N ILE A 276 11.73 13.07 -0.07
CA ILE A 276 11.42 12.63 -1.44
C ILE A 276 10.02 11.99 -1.49
N ALA A 277 9.64 11.19 -0.50
CA ALA A 277 8.31 10.59 -0.43
C ALA A 277 7.20 11.66 -0.41
N LEU A 278 7.41 12.78 0.30
CA LEU A 278 6.50 13.92 0.29
C LEU A 278 6.44 14.64 -1.06
N ILE A 279 7.56 14.77 -1.76
CA ILE A 279 7.57 15.37 -3.11
C ILE A 279 6.69 14.54 -4.06
N MET A 280 6.80 13.21 -4.00
CA MET A 280 5.92 12.31 -4.78
C MET A 280 4.45 12.43 -4.39
N LEU A 281 4.14 12.62 -3.09
CA LEU A 281 2.78 12.94 -2.65
C LEU A 281 2.30 14.28 -3.21
N GLY A 282 3.17 15.30 -3.25
CA GLY A 282 2.86 16.61 -3.84
C GLY A 282 2.40 16.50 -5.29
N GLN A 283 3.09 15.70 -6.11
CA GLN A 283 2.66 15.41 -7.47
C GLN A 283 1.27 14.77 -7.51
N GLN A 284 1.02 13.75 -6.68
CA GLN A 284 -0.28 13.08 -6.64
C GLN A 284 -1.42 14.03 -6.21
N ILE A 285 -1.16 14.96 -5.30
CA ILE A 285 -2.12 15.99 -4.88
C ILE A 285 -2.45 16.92 -6.05
N MET A 286 -1.44 17.40 -6.78
CA MET A 286 -1.64 18.28 -7.94
C MET A 286 -2.45 17.57 -9.03
N ASP A 287 -2.09 16.34 -9.39
CA ASP A 287 -2.80 15.54 -10.40
C ASP A 287 -4.26 15.31 -9.96
N SER A 288 -4.47 14.92 -8.69
CA SER A 288 -5.81 14.71 -8.14
C SER A 288 -6.66 15.97 -8.20
N TRP A 289 -6.07 17.12 -7.84
CA TRP A 289 -6.74 18.42 -7.91
C TRP A 289 -7.17 18.78 -9.32
N GLU A 290 -6.29 18.58 -10.31
CA GLU A 290 -6.62 18.80 -11.72
C GLU A 290 -7.79 17.91 -12.16
N TYR A 291 -7.79 16.62 -11.82
CA TYR A 291 -8.91 15.74 -12.13
C TYR A 291 -10.23 16.15 -11.47
N PHE A 292 -10.18 16.63 -10.23
CA PHE A 292 -11.37 17.16 -9.55
C PHE A 292 -11.90 18.43 -10.22
N LYS A 293 -11.00 19.32 -10.64
CA LYS A 293 -11.35 20.54 -11.37
C LYS A 293 -12.02 20.19 -12.71
N ASP A 294 -11.43 19.28 -13.48
CA ASP A 294 -11.96 18.86 -14.78
C ASP A 294 -13.35 18.21 -14.64
N GLU A 295 -13.54 17.33 -13.66
CA GLU A 295 -14.84 16.73 -13.38
C GLU A 295 -15.87 17.79 -12.96
N TYR A 296 -15.46 18.76 -12.12
CA TYR A 296 -16.34 19.84 -11.70
C TYR A 296 -16.80 20.70 -12.88
N GLU A 297 -15.87 21.09 -13.76
CA GLU A 297 -16.18 21.82 -14.98
C GLU A 297 -17.08 21.02 -15.92
N TYR A 298 -16.81 19.73 -16.10
CA TYR A 298 -17.63 18.84 -16.91
C TYR A 298 -19.07 18.79 -16.39
N ARG A 299 -19.27 18.60 -15.08
CA ARG A 299 -20.61 18.58 -14.46
C ARG A 299 -21.31 19.93 -14.56
N LYS A 300 -20.57 21.03 -14.44
CA LYS A 300 -21.11 22.38 -14.63
C LYS A 300 -21.64 22.56 -16.06
N ARG A 301 -20.89 22.12 -17.08
CA ARG A 301 -21.31 22.16 -18.49
C ARG A 301 -22.53 21.28 -18.75
N GLN A 302 -22.58 20.08 -18.16
CA GLN A 302 -23.75 19.21 -18.27
C GLN A 302 -25.02 19.85 -17.69
N ARG A 303 -24.93 20.45 -16.50
CA ARG A 303 -26.07 21.14 -15.88
C ARG A 303 -26.53 22.33 -16.72
N ALA A 304 -25.61 23.13 -17.26
CA ALA A 304 -25.94 24.24 -18.15
C ALA A 304 -26.68 23.74 -19.41
N ALA A 305 -26.20 22.65 -20.03
CA ALA A 305 -26.86 22.03 -21.18
C ALA A 305 -28.26 21.49 -20.85
N GLU A 306 -28.47 20.92 -19.66
CA GLU A 306 -29.80 20.47 -19.19
C GLU A 306 -30.78 21.62 -18.95
N HIS A 307 -30.28 22.81 -18.60
CA HIS A 307 -31.10 24.01 -18.36
C HIS A 307 -31.34 24.83 -19.63
N GLY A 308 -30.75 24.45 -20.77
CA GLY A 308 -30.86 25.19 -22.02
C GLY A 308 -30.04 26.48 -22.08
N ASP A 309 -29.08 26.65 -21.16
CA ASP A 309 -28.19 27.80 -21.19
C ASP A 309 -27.27 27.75 -22.42
N PRO A 310 -27.03 28.88 -23.11
CA PRO A 310 -26.11 28.91 -24.23
C PRO A 310 -24.70 28.50 -23.76
N MET A 311 -24.14 27.47 -24.40
CA MET A 311 -22.79 27.02 -24.12
C MET A 311 -21.80 28.16 -24.44
N PRO A 312 -20.84 28.48 -23.54
CA PRO A 312 -19.80 29.43 -23.87
C PRO A 312 -19.06 28.93 -25.11
N ALA A 313 -18.97 29.81 -26.12
CA ALA A 313 -18.33 29.55 -27.40
C ALA A 313 -16.82 29.29 -27.25
#